data_AF-A0A2G4SPZ7-F1
#
_entry.id   AF-A0A2G4SPZ7-F1
#
_cell.length_a   1.000
_cell.length_b   1.000
_cell.length_c   1.000
_cell.angle_alpha   90.00
_cell.angle_beta   90.00
_cell.angle_gamma   90.00
#
_symmetry.space_group_name_H-M   'P 1'
#
loop_
_entity.id
_entity.type
_entity.pdbx_description
1 polymer ?
#
loop_
_entity_poly.entity_id
_entity_poly.type
_entity_poly.pdbx_seq_one_letter_code
_entity_poly.pdbx_strand_id
1 'polypeptide(L)'
;MTKLVLGIENNAIKDGSDICQVTSSPAQDKTQAWTLSAEGEITLKSDPSFVIGFKESWFGNREGAHLHLQKKNGGHQNQKFTVVLPVFKKSEAVKVEQKGVFPEGWFFVKSQAHGLVLTVLETGVIAAEVEATKLDTSNYARQLWKFDNGFLVNKASEMVLDIRGGSIASGATICQYTKKTEDAENQKWGLTVEGSIHPESNKGLALTVKEDETVRSSLYLAERKTCDNKGQCWNFVLPVFKKKQVTTTVKQSFKTAAYPSGWFFIRSHVKGSTTESPYVLTATEKSIELTLLDRENWQSQLWSYSNGQLINYATDLMIDVNCKSFFYYSFLILAN
;
A
#
# COMPACT_ATOMS: atom_id res chain seq x y z
N MET A 1 -13.77 5.42 -32.54
CA MET A 1 -14.13 5.92 -31.20
C MET A 1 -14.68 7.33 -31.35
N THR A 2 -15.86 7.61 -30.81
CA THR A 2 -16.41 8.97 -30.74
C THR A 2 -15.62 9.77 -29.70
N LYS A 3 -14.99 10.87 -30.12
CA LYS A 3 -14.28 11.77 -29.21
C LYS A 3 -15.31 12.58 -28.43
N LEU A 4 -15.30 12.50 -27.11
CA LEU A 4 -16.13 13.36 -26.25
C LEU A 4 -15.41 14.67 -25.95
N VAL A 5 -16.15 15.76 -25.88
CA VAL A 5 -15.66 17.11 -25.54
C VAL A 5 -16.61 17.78 -24.56
N LEU A 6 -16.13 18.85 -23.91
CA LEU A 6 -16.97 19.70 -23.09
C LEU A 6 -17.91 20.52 -23.98
N GLY A 7 -19.21 20.44 -23.74
CA GLY A 7 -20.19 21.19 -24.48
C GLY A 7 -21.38 21.63 -23.65
N ILE A 8 -22.28 22.37 -24.29
CA ILE A 8 -23.51 22.87 -23.68
C ILE A 8 -24.64 21.89 -23.99
N GLU A 9 -25.38 21.49 -22.97
CA GLU A 9 -26.52 20.58 -23.12
C GLU A 9 -27.52 21.12 -24.16
N ASN A 10 -27.97 20.24 -25.05
CA ASN A 10 -28.90 20.57 -26.13
C ASN A 10 -28.44 21.73 -27.05
N ASN A 11 -27.15 22.10 -27.03
CA ASN A 11 -26.59 23.25 -27.73
C ASN A 11 -27.27 24.59 -27.37
N ALA A 12 -27.87 24.69 -26.18
CA ALA A 12 -28.65 25.85 -25.77
C ALA A 12 -27.77 26.94 -25.14
N ILE A 13 -27.33 27.93 -25.91
CA ILE A 13 -26.56 29.08 -25.37
C ILE A 13 -27.50 30.03 -24.62
N LYS A 14 -27.66 29.81 -23.31
CA LYS A 14 -28.43 30.65 -22.39
C LYS A 14 -27.89 30.52 -20.96
N ASP A 15 -28.18 31.51 -20.13
CA ASP A 15 -27.82 31.51 -18.71
C ASP A 15 -28.49 30.33 -17.98
N GLY A 16 -27.69 29.56 -17.23
CA GLY A 16 -28.12 28.36 -16.51
C GLY A 16 -28.12 27.06 -17.30
N SER A 17 -27.74 27.05 -18.59
CA SER A 17 -27.62 25.79 -19.34
C SER A 17 -26.55 24.87 -18.76
N ASP A 18 -26.81 23.57 -18.73
CA ASP A 18 -25.86 22.60 -18.20
C ASP A 18 -24.64 22.43 -19.09
N ILE A 19 -23.49 22.23 -18.45
CA ILE A 19 -22.24 21.85 -19.10
C ILE A 19 -22.07 20.33 -18.96
N CYS A 20 -21.93 19.64 -20.08
CA CYS A 20 -21.85 18.19 -20.13
C CYS A 20 -20.82 17.68 -21.12
N GLN A 21 -20.60 16.36 -21.11
CA GLN A 21 -19.80 15.69 -22.14
C GLN A 21 -20.68 15.39 -23.36
N VAL A 22 -20.27 15.89 -24.52
CA VAL A 22 -20.97 15.70 -25.80
C VAL A 22 -20.02 15.13 -26.85
N THR A 23 -20.58 14.49 -27.88
CA THR A 23 -19.78 14.03 -29.02
C THR A 23 -19.20 15.22 -29.78
N SER A 24 -17.89 15.18 -30.01
CA SER A 24 -17.16 16.20 -30.76
C SER A 24 -17.72 16.32 -32.16
N SER A 25 -18.06 17.54 -32.55
CA SER A 25 -18.58 17.84 -33.88
C SER A 25 -18.03 19.19 -34.34
N PRO A 26 -17.28 19.25 -35.46
CA PRO A 26 -16.85 20.51 -36.06
C PRO A 26 -18.03 21.44 -36.43
N ALA A 27 -19.23 20.87 -36.64
CA ALA A 27 -20.44 21.65 -36.90
C ALA A 27 -21.01 22.34 -35.64
N GLN A 28 -20.56 21.95 -34.44
CA GLN A 28 -20.99 22.50 -33.14
C GLN A 28 -19.89 23.32 -32.46
N ASP A 29 -18.97 23.91 -33.22
CA ASP A 29 -17.87 24.72 -32.67
C ASP A 29 -18.37 25.88 -31.78
N LYS A 30 -19.57 26.41 -32.07
CA LYS A 30 -20.22 27.46 -31.27
C LYS A 30 -20.63 27.02 -29.84
N THR A 31 -20.68 25.73 -29.56
CA THR A 31 -21.11 25.22 -28.24
C THR A 31 -20.07 24.31 -27.59
N GLN A 32 -18.97 24.03 -28.28
CA GLN A 32 -17.93 23.10 -27.84
C GLN A 32 -16.54 23.76 -27.71
N ALA A 33 -16.42 25.04 -28.08
CA ALA A 33 -15.14 25.73 -28.13
C ALA A 33 -15.01 26.79 -27.03
N TRP A 34 -13.96 26.66 -26.21
CA TRP A 34 -13.77 27.43 -24.98
C TRP A 34 -12.38 28.09 -24.93
N THR A 35 -12.24 29.19 -24.20
CA THR A 35 -10.98 29.85 -23.85
C THR A 35 -10.83 29.94 -22.34
N LEU A 36 -9.60 29.91 -21.83
CA LEU A 36 -9.31 30.17 -20.41
C LEU A 36 -8.62 31.53 -20.30
N SER A 37 -9.17 32.45 -19.50
CA SER A 37 -8.55 33.75 -19.25
C SER A 37 -7.41 33.66 -18.21
N ALA A 38 -6.60 34.71 -18.10
CA ALA A 38 -5.55 34.80 -17.08
C ALA A 38 -6.11 34.84 -15.66
N GLU A 39 -7.35 35.33 -15.51
CA GLU A 39 -8.12 35.40 -14.26
C GLU A 39 -8.83 34.09 -13.92
N GLY A 40 -8.67 33.06 -14.76
CA GLY A 40 -9.23 31.71 -14.54
C GLY A 40 -10.63 31.49 -15.10
N GLU A 41 -11.16 32.37 -15.94
CA GLU A 41 -12.52 32.23 -16.47
C GLU A 41 -12.53 31.33 -17.71
N ILE A 42 -13.31 30.25 -17.70
CA ILE A 42 -13.52 29.41 -18.88
C ILE A 42 -14.67 30.00 -19.68
N THR A 43 -14.35 30.67 -20.79
CA THR A 43 -15.26 31.50 -21.59
C THR A 43 -15.66 30.79 -22.88
N LEU A 44 -16.91 30.94 -23.31
CA LEU A 44 -17.38 30.40 -24.59
C LEU A 44 -16.82 31.23 -25.77
N LYS A 45 -16.17 30.58 -26.75
CA LYS A 45 -15.52 31.31 -27.86
C LYS A 45 -16.49 32.08 -28.75
N SER A 46 -17.68 31.54 -28.99
CA SER A 46 -18.66 32.19 -29.86
C SER A 46 -19.37 33.37 -29.20
N ASP A 47 -19.37 33.43 -27.86
CA ASP A 47 -19.98 34.51 -27.09
C ASP A 47 -19.21 34.72 -25.77
N PRO A 48 -18.25 35.67 -25.76
CA PRO A 48 -17.43 35.95 -24.58
C PRO A 48 -18.18 36.52 -23.37
N SER A 49 -19.47 36.82 -23.49
CA SER A 49 -20.31 37.21 -22.36
C SER A 49 -20.69 36.02 -21.47
N PHE A 50 -20.47 34.78 -21.94
CA PHE A 50 -20.74 33.56 -21.19
C PHE A 50 -19.48 32.86 -20.71
N VAL A 51 -19.52 32.42 -19.46
CA VAL A 51 -18.47 31.66 -18.77
C VAL A 51 -19.05 30.39 -18.16
N ILE A 52 -18.21 29.41 -17.88
CA ILE A 52 -18.57 28.27 -17.04
C ILE A 52 -18.53 28.73 -15.59
N GLY A 53 -19.48 28.28 -14.78
CA GLY A 53 -19.48 28.48 -13.35
C GLY A 53 -20.35 27.45 -12.64
N PHE A 54 -20.40 27.54 -11.32
CA PHE A 54 -21.35 26.78 -10.51
C PHE A 54 -22.06 27.72 -9.53
N LYS A 55 -23.22 27.32 -9.04
CA LYS A 55 -23.98 28.11 -8.06
C LYS A 55 -23.56 27.72 -6.64
N GLU A 56 -23.48 28.70 -5.74
CA GLU A 56 -23.31 28.40 -4.31
C GLU A 56 -24.55 27.68 -3.78
N SER A 57 -24.34 26.50 -3.20
CA SER A 57 -25.36 25.84 -2.40
C SER A 57 -25.40 26.51 -1.04
N TRP A 58 -26.61 26.94 -0.61
CA TRP A 58 -26.84 27.52 0.72
C TRP A 58 -26.40 26.58 1.86
N PHE A 59 -26.27 25.28 1.57
CA PHE A 59 -25.98 24.23 2.54
C PHE A 59 -24.50 23.81 2.62
N GLY A 60 -23.57 24.66 2.20
CA GLY A 60 -22.18 24.61 2.66
C GLY A 60 -21.30 23.45 2.19
N ASN A 61 -21.80 22.50 1.40
CA ASN A 61 -20.99 21.42 0.83
C ASN A 61 -20.84 21.56 -0.70
N ARG A 62 -19.60 21.43 -1.17
CA ARG A 62 -19.15 21.75 -2.56
C ARG A 62 -19.02 20.54 -3.47
N GLU A 63 -19.07 19.34 -2.89
CA GLU A 63 -18.92 18.10 -3.63
C GLU A 63 -20.23 17.77 -4.38
N GLY A 64 -20.11 17.50 -5.69
CA GLY A 64 -21.25 17.17 -6.55
C GLY A 64 -21.99 18.37 -7.17
N ALA A 65 -21.46 19.60 -7.09
CA ALA A 65 -22.09 20.75 -7.75
C ALA A 65 -22.03 20.64 -9.29
N HIS A 66 -23.16 20.90 -9.95
CA HIS A 66 -23.24 20.94 -11.41
C HIS A 66 -22.60 22.20 -11.98
N LEU A 67 -21.96 22.05 -13.15
CA LEU A 67 -21.40 23.15 -13.93
C LEU A 67 -22.47 23.68 -14.89
N HIS A 68 -22.58 25.00 -14.96
CA HIS A 68 -23.52 25.68 -15.83
C HIS A 68 -22.83 26.77 -16.65
N LEU A 69 -23.41 27.10 -17.79
CA LEU A 69 -23.13 28.32 -18.53
C LEU A 69 -23.75 29.50 -17.78
N GLN A 70 -22.97 30.54 -17.49
CA GLN A 70 -23.40 31.71 -16.75
C GLN A 70 -22.99 33.00 -17.46
N LYS A 71 -23.75 34.08 -17.30
CA LYS A 71 -23.27 35.40 -17.68
C LYS A 71 -22.05 35.79 -16.86
N LYS A 72 -21.03 36.30 -17.55
CA LYS A 72 -19.78 36.75 -16.95
C LYS A 72 -20.03 37.85 -15.93
N ASN A 73 -19.55 37.64 -14.71
CA ASN A 73 -19.58 38.61 -13.63
C ASN A 73 -18.22 38.60 -12.90
N GLY A 74 -17.38 39.59 -13.18
CA GLY A 74 -15.97 39.62 -12.79
C GLY A 74 -15.68 39.55 -11.28
N GLY A 75 -16.69 39.73 -10.43
CA GLY A 75 -16.59 39.63 -8.97
C GLY A 75 -16.82 38.23 -8.38
N HIS A 76 -17.36 37.26 -9.13
CA HIS A 76 -17.79 35.97 -8.57
C HIS A 76 -16.66 34.93 -8.62
N GLN A 77 -16.25 34.44 -7.45
CA GLN A 77 -15.22 33.39 -7.33
C GLN A 77 -15.65 32.05 -7.96
N ASN A 78 -16.96 31.79 -8.05
CA ASN A 78 -17.51 30.54 -8.60
C ASN A 78 -17.49 30.46 -10.14
N GLN A 79 -16.98 31.50 -10.81
CA GLN A 79 -16.72 31.54 -12.25
C GLN A 79 -15.21 31.42 -12.57
N LYS A 80 -14.37 31.22 -11.55
CA LYS A 80 -12.91 31.18 -11.68
C LYS A 80 -12.39 29.78 -11.39
N PHE A 81 -11.61 29.26 -12.33
CA PHE A 81 -11.01 27.95 -12.29
C PHE A 81 -9.50 28.09 -12.48
N THR A 82 -8.74 27.31 -11.71
CA THR A 82 -7.31 27.16 -11.93
C THR A 82 -7.08 25.78 -12.50
N VAL A 83 -6.49 25.72 -13.70
CA VAL A 83 -6.01 24.45 -14.25
C VAL A 83 -4.77 24.06 -13.46
N VAL A 84 -4.95 23.15 -12.51
CA VAL A 84 -3.85 22.52 -11.80
C VAL A 84 -3.39 21.35 -12.66
N LEU A 85 -2.26 21.52 -13.35
CA LEU A 85 -1.57 20.37 -13.90
C LEU A 85 -1.04 19.54 -12.73
N PRO A 86 -1.28 18.23 -12.68
CA PRO A 86 -0.59 17.39 -11.71
C PRO A 86 0.91 17.59 -11.93
N VAL A 87 1.59 18.15 -10.94
CA VAL A 87 3.05 18.26 -10.95
C VAL A 87 3.60 16.87 -10.71
N PHE A 88 3.67 16.08 -11.78
CA PHE A 88 4.66 15.02 -11.84
C PHE A 88 5.99 15.74 -11.93
N LYS A 89 6.66 15.91 -10.79
CA LYS A 89 8.07 16.29 -10.79
C LYS A 89 8.77 15.27 -11.68
N LYS A 90 9.10 15.67 -12.89
CA LYS A 90 10.08 14.97 -13.72
C LYS A 90 11.40 15.24 -13.04
N SER A 91 11.64 14.57 -11.91
CA SER A 91 13.00 14.37 -11.47
C SER A 91 13.68 13.69 -12.66
N GLU A 92 14.86 14.16 -13.03
CA GLU A 92 15.91 13.23 -13.45
C GLU A 92 16.20 12.31 -12.25
N ALA A 93 15.22 11.48 -11.91
CA ALA A 93 15.43 10.29 -11.17
C ALA A 93 16.11 9.39 -12.19
N VAL A 94 17.40 9.20 -12.01
CA VAL A 94 17.92 7.83 -12.00
C VAL A 94 16.77 6.96 -11.52
N LYS A 95 16.25 6.04 -12.35
CA LYS A 95 15.27 5.04 -11.91
C LYS A 95 15.94 4.26 -10.79
N VAL A 96 15.86 4.78 -9.57
CA VAL A 96 16.05 3.99 -8.37
C VAL A 96 14.77 3.20 -8.33
N GLU A 97 14.78 2.05 -9.01
CA GLU A 97 13.79 1.03 -8.74
C GLU A 97 13.77 0.87 -7.22
N GLN A 98 12.67 1.29 -6.58
CA GLN A 98 12.48 1.03 -5.17
C GLN A 98 12.46 -0.49 -5.04
N LYS A 99 13.52 -1.03 -4.44
CA LYS A 99 13.61 -2.45 -4.08
C LYS A 99 12.84 -2.63 -2.78
N GLY A 100 12.05 -3.70 -2.69
CA GLY A 100 11.54 -4.15 -1.41
C GLY A 100 12.71 -4.57 -0.51
N VAL A 101 12.53 -4.42 0.80
CA VAL A 101 13.55 -4.79 1.80
C VAL A 101 12.98 -5.89 2.67
N PHE A 102 13.69 -7.01 2.77
CA PHE A 102 13.32 -8.09 3.69
C PHE A 102 13.47 -7.61 5.14
N PRO A 103 12.62 -8.06 6.08
CA PRO A 103 12.77 -7.69 7.48
C PRO A 103 14.08 -8.17 8.08
N GLU A 104 14.56 -7.44 9.09
CA GLU A 104 15.67 -7.90 9.91
C GLU A 104 15.23 -9.06 10.83
N GLY A 105 16.15 -9.98 11.10
CA GLY A 105 15.92 -11.10 12.02
C GLY A 105 15.19 -12.28 11.39
N TRP A 106 14.57 -13.10 12.24
CA TRP A 106 13.78 -14.27 11.81
C TRP A 106 12.34 -13.85 11.52
N PHE A 107 11.75 -14.31 10.43
CA PHE A 107 10.38 -14.01 10.03
C PHE A 107 9.72 -15.22 9.37
N PHE A 108 8.39 -15.26 9.40
CA PHE A 108 7.59 -16.13 8.53
C PHE A 108 7.37 -15.45 7.19
N VAL A 109 7.37 -16.23 6.11
CA VAL A 109 7.03 -15.76 4.76
C VAL A 109 5.64 -16.30 4.43
N LYS A 110 4.62 -15.44 4.50
CA LYS A 110 3.20 -15.80 4.42
C LYS A 110 2.62 -15.41 3.07
N SER A 111 2.04 -16.37 2.35
CA SER A 111 1.35 -16.13 1.08
C SER A 111 0.15 -15.19 1.28
N GLN A 112 -0.01 -14.20 0.40
CA GLN A 112 -1.18 -13.33 0.39
C GLN A 112 -2.46 -14.01 -0.12
N ALA A 113 -2.34 -15.11 -0.89
CA ALA A 113 -3.50 -15.82 -1.45
C ALA A 113 -4.24 -16.66 -0.41
N HIS A 114 -3.51 -17.54 0.30
CA HIS A 114 -4.12 -18.55 1.19
C HIS A 114 -3.61 -18.51 2.64
N GLY A 115 -2.73 -17.55 2.96
CA GLY A 115 -2.20 -17.38 4.32
C GLY A 115 -1.28 -18.50 4.81
N LEU A 116 -0.88 -19.42 3.92
CA LEU A 116 0.12 -20.45 4.17
C LEU A 116 1.50 -19.81 4.34
N VAL A 117 2.37 -20.46 5.11
CA VAL A 117 3.74 -20.02 5.40
C VAL A 117 4.76 -20.95 4.78
N LEU A 118 5.84 -20.35 4.28
CA LEU A 118 6.99 -21.03 3.70
C LEU A 118 7.64 -21.97 4.73
N THR A 119 7.86 -23.22 4.36
CA THR A 119 8.34 -24.28 5.26
C THR A 119 9.27 -25.24 4.54
N VAL A 120 10.09 -25.94 5.32
CA VAL A 120 10.70 -27.21 4.90
C VAL A 120 10.27 -28.30 5.86
N LEU A 121 9.69 -29.38 5.35
CA LEU A 121 9.24 -30.49 6.20
C LEU A 121 10.39 -31.42 6.58
N GLU A 122 11.28 -31.71 5.64
CA GLU A 122 12.43 -32.60 5.81
C GLU A 122 13.73 -31.79 6.03
N THR A 123 13.82 -31.09 7.17
CA THR A 123 14.89 -30.11 7.43
C THR A 123 16.30 -30.71 7.39
N GLY A 124 16.46 -32.00 7.68
CA GLY A 124 17.75 -32.70 7.63
C GLY A 124 18.19 -33.19 6.24
N VAL A 125 17.37 -33.01 5.20
CA VAL A 125 17.62 -33.57 3.86
C VAL A 125 18.01 -32.46 2.89
N ILE A 126 19.20 -32.58 2.28
CA ILE A 126 19.65 -31.69 1.20
C ILE A 126 18.71 -31.87 0.00
N ALA A 127 18.36 -30.76 -0.67
CA ALA A 127 17.42 -30.73 -1.78
C ALA A 127 15.99 -31.21 -1.41
N ALA A 128 15.63 -31.20 -0.12
CA ALA A 128 14.24 -31.33 0.30
C ALA A 128 13.38 -30.21 -0.29
N GLU A 129 12.14 -30.53 -0.65
CA GLU A 129 11.21 -29.55 -1.21
C GLU A 129 10.87 -28.46 -0.19
N VAL A 130 10.79 -27.22 -0.68
CA VAL A 130 10.28 -26.10 0.09
C VAL A 130 8.84 -25.88 -0.35
N GLU A 131 7.96 -25.76 0.63
CA GLU A 131 6.52 -25.75 0.41
C GLU A 131 5.86 -24.62 1.21
N ALA A 132 4.59 -24.35 0.94
CA ALA A 132 3.75 -23.52 1.77
C ALA A 132 2.79 -24.40 2.58
N THR A 133 2.73 -24.24 3.91
CA THR A 133 1.80 -24.99 4.78
C THR A 133 1.12 -24.08 5.79
N LYS A 134 0.10 -24.56 6.50
CA LYS A 134 -0.44 -23.81 7.65
C LYS A 134 0.65 -23.57 8.70
N LEU A 135 0.54 -22.46 9.42
CA LEU A 135 1.43 -22.15 10.54
C LEU A 135 1.42 -23.30 11.56
N ASP A 136 2.60 -23.86 11.82
CA ASP A 136 2.83 -24.94 12.76
C ASP A 136 3.52 -24.35 14.00
N THR A 137 2.74 -24.10 15.03
CA THR A 137 3.24 -23.55 16.30
C THR A 137 4.08 -24.53 17.10
N SER A 138 4.03 -25.82 16.79
CA SER A 138 4.82 -26.86 17.47
C SER A 138 6.21 -26.99 16.84
N ASN A 139 6.33 -26.80 15.53
CA ASN A 139 7.60 -26.90 14.79
C ASN A 139 7.96 -25.61 14.05
N TYR A 140 7.63 -24.45 14.62
CA TYR A 140 7.74 -23.15 13.94
C TYR A 140 9.15 -22.83 13.42
N ALA A 141 10.21 -23.42 13.98
CA ALA A 141 11.58 -23.23 13.52
C ALA A 141 11.76 -23.60 12.04
N ARG A 142 11.07 -24.63 11.54
CA ARG A 142 11.15 -25.02 10.12
C ARG A 142 10.44 -24.05 9.18
N GLN A 143 9.66 -23.13 9.74
CA GLN A 143 8.89 -22.10 9.03
C GLN A 143 9.49 -20.69 9.20
N LEU A 144 10.59 -20.56 9.96
CA LEU A 144 11.29 -19.30 10.16
C LEU A 144 12.44 -19.16 9.16
N TRP A 145 12.51 -17.99 8.55
CA TRP A 145 13.50 -17.61 7.56
C TRP A 145 14.20 -16.32 7.99
N LYS A 146 15.45 -16.16 7.58
CA LYS A 146 16.21 -14.91 7.74
C LYS A 146 16.81 -14.55 6.39
N PHE A 147 16.74 -13.27 6.04
CA PHE A 147 17.50 -12.75 4.92
C PHE A 147 18.92 -12.35 5.38
N ASP A 148 19.94 -12.88 4.70
CA ASP A 148 21.35 -12.59 4.97
C ASP A 148 22.14 -12.57 3.66
N ASN A 149 22.64 -11.39 3.28
CA ASN A 149 23.52 -11.22 2.11
C ASN A 149 22.99 -11.86 0.80
N GLY A 150 21.70 -11.65 0.50
CA GLY A 150 21.04 -12.20 -0.70
C GLY A 150 20.44 -13.59 -0.51
N PHE A 151 20.69 -14.26 0.61
CA PHE A 151 20.19 -15.62 0.88
C PHE A 151 19.00 -15.58 1.84
N LEU A 152 18.00 -16.43 1.60
CA LEU A 152 16.95 -16.75 2.58
C LEU A 152 17.34 -18.03 3.31
N VAL A 153 17.80 -17.91 4.54
CA VAL A 153 18.28 -19.01 5.40
C VAL A 153 17.13 -19.54 6.24
N ASN A 154 16.92 -20.85 6.26
CA ASN A 154 15.94 -21.50 7.14
C ASN A 154 16.51 -21.70 8.54
N LYS A 155 15.70 -21.48 9.59
CA LYS A 155 16.16 -21.57 10.98
C LYS A 155 16.45 -23.00 11.45
N ALA A 156 15.66 -23.97 11.02
CA ALA A 156 15.78 -25.35 11.51
C ALA A 156 16.88 -26.13 10.80
N SER A 157 17.08 -25.89 9.50
CA SER A 157 18.08 -26.61 8.69
C SER A 157 19.38 -25.87 8.48
N GLU A 158 19.43 -24.56 8.73
CA GLU A 158 20.55 -23.66 8.41
C GLU A 158 20.93 -23.61 6.91
N MET A 159 20.13 -24.28 6.06
CA MET A 159 20.23 -24.26 4.60
C MET A 159 19.48 -23.07 4.01
N VAL A 160 19.71 -22.81 2.72
CA VAL A 160 19.14 -21.67 2.00
C VAL A 160 18.08 -22.10 1.00
N LEU A 161 17.17 -21.17 0.68
CA LEU A 161 16.21 -21.30 -0.41
C LEU A 161 16.95 -21.39 -1.76
N ASP A 162 16.69 -22.45 -2.52
CA ASP A 162 17.41 -22.81 -3.74
C ASP A 162 16.43 -23.16 -4.87
N ILE A 163 16.74 -22.70 -6.08
CA ILE A 163 16.05 -23.13 -7.30
C ILE A 163 16.67 -24.44 -7.74
N ARG A 164 15.89 -25.52 -7.68
CA ARG A 164 16.35 -26.90 -7.88
C ARG A 164 17.06 -27.05 -9.23
N GLY A 165 18.28 -27.59 -9.19
CA GLY A 165 19.08 -27.84 -10.40
C GLY A 165 19.69 -26.59 -11.04
N GLY A 166 19.52 -25.41 -10.45
CA GLY A 166 20.14 -24.16 -10.90
C GLY A 166 19.50 -23.49 -12.11
N SER A 167 18.48 -24.08 -12.71
CA SER A 167 17.79 -23.53 -13.89
C SER A 167 16.81 -22.43 -13.48
N ILE A 168 17.21 -21.16 -13.64
CA ILE A 168 16.39 -19.99 -13.32
C ILE A 168 15.39 -19.73 -14.46
N ALA A 169 14.32 -20.53 -14.50
CA ALA A 169 13.28 -20.46 -15.51
C ALA A 169 11.88 -20.68 -14.90
N SER A 170 10.84 -20.22 -15.61
CA SER A 170 9.45 -20.52 -15.26
C SER A 170 9.23 -22.04 -15.23
N GLY A 171 8.51 -22.52 -14.22
CA GLY A 171 8.29 -23.94 -13.91
C GLY A 171 9.36 -24.59 -13.04
N ALA A 172 10.48 -23.91 -12.76
CA ALA A 172 11.51 -24.47 -11.87
C ALA A 172 10.99 -24.65 -10.45
N THR A 173 11.27 -25.80 -9.84
CA THR A 173 10.85 -26.14 -8.48
C THR A 173 11.82 -25.60 -7.44
N ILE A 174 11.35 -25.48 -6.19
CA ILE A 174 12.10 -24.88 -5.10
C ILE A 174 12.48 -25.94 -4.06
N CYS A 175 13.71 -25.90 -3.60
CA CYS A 175 14.21 -26.78 -2.55
C CYS A 175 15.07 -26.00 -1.55
N GLN A 176 15.45 -26.65 -0.45
CA GLN A 176 16.54 -26.17 0.39
C GLN A 176 17.86 -26.77 -0.07
N TYR A 177 18.94 -26.01 0.04
CA TYR A 177 20.27 -26.52 -0.27
C TYR A 177 21.34 -25.88 0.61
N THR A 178 22.50 -26.52 0.71
CA THR A 178 23.65 -25.92 1.38
C THR A 178 24.04 -24.60 0.68
N LYS A 179 24.33 -23.57 1.48
CA LYS A 179 24.74 -22.26 0.95
C LYS A 179 25.98 -22.39 0.07
N LYS A 180 25.86 -22.02 -1.20
CA LYS A 180 26.96 -22.02 -2.17
C LYS A 180 27.85 -20.79 -1.98
N THR A 181 29.15 -20.97 -2.19
CA THR A 181 30.15 -19.89 -2.19
C THR A 181 30.43 -19.36 -3.59
N GLU A 182 30.21 -20.19 -4.62
CA GLU A 182 30.40 -19.91 -6.04
C GLU A 182 29.13 -20.34 -6.80
N ASP A 183 28.87 -19.74 -7.97
CA ASP A 183 27.68 -20.03 -8.80
C ASP A 183 26.36 -20.05 -8.01
N ALA A 184 26.26 -19.12 -7.05
CA ALA A 184 25.17 -19.05 -6.08
C ALA A 184 23.92 -18.31 -6.61
N GLU A 185 23.88 -17.93 -7.90
CA GLU A 185 22.80 -17.13 -8.50
C GLU A 185 21.41 -17.76 -8.27
N ASN A 186 21.33 -19.09 -8.25
CA ASN A 186 20.10 -19.83 -8.02
C ASN A 186 19.65 -19.84 -6.53
N GLN A 187 20.42 -19.21 -5.65
CA GLN A 187 20.18 -19.05 -4.20
C GLN A 187 20.09 -17.57 -3.79
N LYS A 188 20.17 -16.64 -4.76
CA LYS A 188 20.12 -15.21 -4.53
C LYS A 188 18.74 -14.66 -4.81
N TRP A 189 18.19 -13.96 -3.83
CA TRP A 189 16.81 -13.51 -3.83
C TRP A 189 16.70 -12.01 -3.59
N GLY A 190 15.83 -11.37 -4.37
CA GLY A 190 15.37 -10.00 -4.18
C GLY A 190 13.90 -9.95 -3.78
N LEU A 191 13.49 -8.76 -3.35
CA LEU A 191 12.10 -8.46 -2.99
C LEU A 191 11.65 -7.21 -3.75
N THR A 192 10.45 -7.23 -4.31
CA THR A 192 9.80 -6.02 -4.85
C THR A 192 8.98 -5.29 -3.78
N VAL A 193 8.62 -4.03 -4.02
CA VAL A 193 7.79 -3.25 -3.07
C VAL A 193 6.40 -3.84 -2.86
N GLU A 194 5.90 -4.61 -3.83
CA GLU A 194 4.62 -5.32 -3.76
C GLU A 194 4.71 -6.65 -2.98
N GLY A 195 5.88 -7.02 -2.49
CA GLY A 195 6.09 -8.24 -1.72
C GLY A 195 6.37 -9.48 -2.58
N SER A 196 6.81 -9.32 -3.83
CA SER A 196 7.17 -10.46 -4.68
C SER A 196 8.63 -10.86 -4.49
N ILE A 197 8.87 -12.12 -4.16
CA ILE A 197 10.22 -12.69 -4.01
C ILE A 197 10.68 -13.19 -5.39
N HIS A 198 11.84 -12.74 -5.86
CA HIS A 198 12.35 -13.07 -7.20
C HIS A 198 13.83 -13.45 -7.16
N PRO A 199 14.34 -14.24 -8.13
CA PRO A 199 15.78 -14.41 -8.31
C PRO A 199 16.45 -13.06 -8.52
N GLU A 200 17.58 -12.80 -7.86
CA GLU A 200 18.28 -11.51 -7.97
C GLU A 200 18.72 -11.23 -9.42
N SER A 201 19.09 -12.27 -10.16
CA SER A 201 19.48 -12.24 -11.57
C SER A 201 18.31 -12.10 -12.55
N ASN A 202 17.06 -12.35 -12.13
CA ASN A 202 15.89 -12.29 -13.01
C ASN A 202 14.62 -11.82 -12.28
N LYS A 203 14.33 -10.51 -12.38
CA LYS A 203 13.11 -9.88 -11.81
C LYS A 203 11.84 -10.16 -12.61
N GLY A 204 11.95 -10.81 -13.77
CA GLY A 204 10.81 -11.25 -14.57
C GLY A 204 10.14 -12.50 -13.99
N LEU A 205 10.80 -13.21 -13.07
CA LEU A 205 10.25 -14.38 -12.40
C LEU A 205 9.86 -14.06 -10.96
N ALA A 206 8.94 -14.83 -10.39
CA ALA A 206 8.48 -14.72 -9.02
C ALA A 206 8.29 -16.10 -8.39
N LEU A 207 8.63 -16.20 -7.10
CA LEU A 207 8.30 -17.34 -6.24
C LEU A 207 6.78 -17.42 -6.07
N THR A 208 6.19 -18.49 -6.59
CA THR A 208 4.75 -18.65 -6.74
C THR A 208 4.26 -19.86 -5.95
N VAL A 209 3.12 -19.70 -5.25
CA VAL A 209 2.39 -20.82 -4.64
C VAL A 209 1.50 -21.46 -5.69
N LYS A 210 1.55 -22.79 -5.80
CA LYS A 210 0.57 -23.54 -6.60
C LYS A 210 -0.83 -23.41 -5.98
N GLU A 211 -1.78 -22.85 -6.72
CA GLU A 211 -3.09 -22.38 -6.22
C GLU A 211 -4.07 -23.52 -5.84
N ASP A 212 -3.71 -24.76 -6.14
CA ASP A 212 -4.59 -25.92 -6.14
C ASP A 212 -4.93 -26.46 -4.72
N GLU A 213 -4.22 -26.01 -3.67
CA GLU A 213 -4.27 -26.63 -2.35
C GLU A 213 -4.25 -25.61 -1.19
N THR A 214 -5.14 -25.78 -0.19
CA THR A 214 -5.35 -24.81 0.92
C THR A 214 -4.70 -25.21 2.26
N VAL A 215 -3.97 -26.33 2.29
CA VAL A 215 -3.37 -26.90 3.52
C VAL A 215 -1.85 -27.00 3.39
N ARG A 216 -1.40 -27.45 2.23
CA ARG A 216 -0.01 -27.63 1.80
C ARG A 216 0.02 -27.25 0.33
N SER A 217 1.08 -26.64 -0.18
CA SER A 217 1.20 -26.32 -1.60
C SER A 217 2.66 -26.31 -2.00
N SER A 218 2.98 -26.90 -3.15
CA SER A 218 4.31 -26.80 -3.74
C SER A 218 4.59 -25.40 -4.26
N LEU A 219 5.88 -25.06 -4.36
CA LEU A 219 6.37 -23.79 -4.87
C LEU A 219 7.12 -23.95 -6.18
N TYR A 220 7.02 -22.94 -7.02
CA TYR A 220 7.72 -22.89 -8.30
C TYR A 220 8.01 -21.44 -8.70
N LEU A 221 8.97 -21.25 -9.60
CA LEU A 221 9.14 -19.97 -10.29
C LEU A 221 8.12 -19.84 -11.41
N ALA A 222 7.49 -18.68 -11.53
CA ALA A 222 6.62 -18.35 -12.66
C ALA A 222 6.93 -16.94 -13.15
N GLU A 223 6.49 -16.64 -14.37
CA GLU A 223 6.52 -15.27 -14.90
C GLU A 223 5.76 -14.34 -13.95
N ARG A 224 6.40 -13.22 -13.61
CA ARG A 224 5.88 -12.22 -12.68
C ARG A 224 4.71 -11.47 -13.34
N LYS A 225 3.55 -11.52 -12.71
CA LYS A 225 2.37 -10.75 -13.15
C LYS A 225 2.35 -9.38 -12.46
N THR A 226 1.80 -8.39 -13.15
CA THR A 226 1.83 -6.97 -12.72
C THR A 226 0.56 -6.50 -12.01
N CYS A 227 -0.54 -7.27 -12.04
CA CYS A 227 -1.81 -6.93 -11.37
C CYS A 227 -2.45 -8.15 -10.70
N ASP A 228 -3.11 -7.89 -9.55
CA ASP A 228 -3.96 -8.82 -8.78
C ASP A 228 -3.40 -10.25 -8.62
N ASN A 229 -2.11 -10.37 -8.28
CA ASN A 229 -1.46 -11.68 -8.19
C ASN A 229 -1.05 -12.06 -6.77
N LYS A 230 -2.04 -12.26 -5.90
CA LYS A 230 -1.83 -12.68 -4.50
C LYS A 230 -1.07 -14.01 -4.37
N GLY A 231 -1.07 -14.86 -5.39
CA GLY A 231 -0.32 -16.12 -5.44
C GLY A 231 1.20 -15.93 -5.58
N GLN A 232 1.65 -14.74 -5.98
CA GLN A 232 3.06 -14.36 -6.16
C GLN A 232 3.56 -13.32 -5.14
N CYS A 233 2.70 -12.92 -4.20
CA CYS A 233 3.01 -11.90 -3.21
C CYS A 233 3.02 -12.48 -1.80
N TRP A 234 3.95 -11.98 -1.00
CA TRP A 234 4.30 -12.50 0.31
C TRP A 234 4.27 -11.38 1.35
N ASN A 235 3.67 -11.68 2.50
CA ASN A 235 3.73 -10.86 3.70
C ASN A 235 4.75 -11.45 4.67
N PHE A 236 5.49 -10.60 5.37
CA PHE A 236 6.49 -11.04 6.33
C PHE A 236 6.00 -10.81 7.75
N VAL A 237 5.94 -11.88 8.55
CA VAL A 237 5.43 -11.84 9.92
C VAL A 237 6.59 -12.10 10.88
N LEU A 238 6.90 -11.13 11.73
CA LEU A 238 7.96 -11.25 12.74
C LEU A 238 7.44 -12.00 13.98
N PRO A 239 8.12 -13.05 14.46
CA PRO A 239 7.73 -13.77 15.65
C PRO A 239 7.96 -12.92 16.91
N VAL A 240 6.94 -12.79 17.74
CA VAL A 240 7.05 -12.15 19.07
C VAL A 240 7.34 -13.23 20.11
N PHE A 241 8.62 -13.47 20.40
CA PHE A 241 9.01 -14.35 21.50
C PHE A 241 8.76 -13.64 22.84
N LYS A 242 7.63 -13.94 23.48
CA LYS A 242 7.40 -13.53 24.88
C LYS A 242 8.46 -14.21 25.75
N LYS A 243 9.48 -13.47 26.18
CA LYS A 243 10.38 -13.95 27.23
C LYS A 243 9.55 -14.17 28.49
N LYS A 244 9.51 -15.41 29.00
CA LYS A 244 9.07 -15.68 30.39
C LYS A 244 10.03 -14.86 31.29
N GLN A 245 9.52 -13.85 31.97
CA GLN A 245 10.33 -13.01 32.85
C GLN A 245 10.88 -13.85 34.01
N VAL A 246 12.21 -13.98 34.08
CA VAL A 246 12.91 -14.09 35.36
C VAL A 246 13.29 -12.67 35.74
N THR A 247 12.77 -12.21 36.86
CA THR A 247 12.91 -10.86 37.37
C THR A 247 14.37 -10.57 37.72
N THR A 248 15.01 -9.65 37.00
CA THR A 248 16.14 -8.91 37.57
C THR A 248 16.12 -7.49 37.02
N THR A 249 16.06 -6.57 37.97
CA THR A 249 16.09 -5.12 37.85
C THR A 249 17.31 -4.65 37.05
N VAL A 250 17.15 -3.64 36.17
CA VAL A 250 18.02 -2.44 36.02
C VAL A 250 17.82 -1.72 34.66
N LYS A 251 17.59 -0.40 34.78
CA LYS A 251 17.84 0.78 33.90
C LYS A 251 17.31 0.87 32.45
N GLN A 252 16.84 2.10 32.17
CA GLN A 252 16.24 2.64 30.96
C GLN A 252 17.07 2.46 29.67
N SER A 253 16.37 2.14 28.58
CA SER A 253 16.66 2.68 27.24
C SER A 253 15.33 2.78 26.48
N PHE A 254 14.95 3.99 26.06
CA PHE A 254 13.79 4.15 25.17
C PHE A 254 14.20 3.66 23.78
N LYS A 255 13.83 2.42 23.44
CA LYS A 255 13.91 1.96 22.05
C LYS A 255 12.82 2.69 21.27
N THR A 256 13.21 3.48 20.28
CA THR A 256 12.28 4.05 19.30
C THR A 256 11.48 2.91 18.67
N ALA A 257 10.17 2.94 18.81
CA ALA A 257 9.29 1.94 18.21
C ALA A 257 9.34 2.09 16.68
N ALA A 258 9.68 1.00 15.98
CA ALA A 258 9.54 0.95 14.53
C ALA A 258 8.06 0.79 14.18
N TYR A 259 7.52 1.68 13.34
CA TYR A 259 6.13 1.57 12.87
C TYR A 259 6.00 0.44 11.84
N PRO A 260 4.92 -0.35 11.87
CA PRO A 260 4.67 -1.39 10.87
C PRO A 260 4.58 -0.82 9.45
N SER A 261 5.02 -1.59 8.45
CA SER A 261 4.95 -1.21 7.02
C SER A 261 3.55 -1.40 6.41
N GLY A 262 2.50 -1.41 7.23
CA GLY A 262 1.12 -1.67 6.82
C GLY A 262 0.13 -0.97 7.74
N TRP A 263 -1.15 -1.35 7.65
CA TRP A 263 -2.18 -0.79 8.50
C TRP A 263 -2.16 -1.40 9.91
N PHE A 264 -2.31 -0.58 10.95
CA PHE A 264 -2.29 -1.00 12.35
C PHE A 264 -3.23 -0.16 13.22
N PHE A 265 -3.57 -0.72 14.38
CA PHE A 265 -4.24 -0.01 15.47
C PHE A 265 -3.22 0.46 16.49
N ILE A 266 -3.43 1.64 17.08
CA ILE A 266 -2.56 2.18 18.11
C ILE A 266 -3.29 2.04 19.46
N ARG A 267 -2.92 1.05 20.27
CA ARG A 267 -3.57 0.82 21.57
C ARG A 267 -2.95 1.69 22.66
N SER A 268 -3.79 2.28 23.51
CA SER A 268 -3.36 2.95 24.74
C SER A 268 -3.15 1.99 25.91
N HIS A 269 -2.26 2.37 26.83
CA HIS A 269 -2.01 1.68 28.10
C HIS A 269 -2.77 2.29 29.29
N VAL A 270 -3.79 3.11 29.02
CA VAL A 270 -4.69 3.63 30.07
C VAL A 270 -5.36 2.48 30.83
N LYS A 271 -5.69 2.76 32.10
CA LYS A 271 -6.40 1.81 32.96
C LYS A 271 -7.72 1.38 32.31
N GLY A 272 -7.90 0.08 32.09
CA GLY A 272 -9.09 -0.50 31.43
C GLY A 272 -8.88 -0.94 29.99
N SER A 273 -7.78 -0.54 29.34
CA SER A 273 -7.41 -1.04 28.01
C SER A 273 -6.71 -2.40 28.12
N THR A 274 -7.40 -3.47 27.73
CA THR A 274 -6.84 -4.83 27.74
C THR A 274 -6.57 -5.34 26.34
N THR A 275 -6.10 -6.58 26.21
CA THR A 275 -5.99 -7.26 24.90
C THR A 275 -7.35 -7.67 24.35
N GLU A 276 -8.30 -7.97 25.22
CA GLU A 276 -9.66 -8.40 24.88
C GLU A 276 -10.59 -7.21 24.63
N SER A 277 -10.31 -6.07 25.25
CA SER A 277 -11.06 -4.82 25.15
C SER A 277 -10.11 -3.63 25.00
N PRO A 278 -9.43 -3.52 23.85
CA PRO A 278 -8.41 -2.51 23.64
C PRO A 278 -9.05 -1.14 23.39
N TYR A 279 -8.56 -0.12 24.09
CA TYR A 279 -8.80 1.27 23.73
C TYR A 279 -7.75 1.72 22.70
N VAL A 280 -8.21 2.17 21.54
CA VAL A 280 -7.39 2.49 20.37
C VAL A 280 -7.54 3.95 19.96
N LEU A 281 -6.48 4.48 19.35
CA LEU A 281 -6.47 5.82 18.79
C LEU A 281 -7.44 5.89 17.61
N THR A 282 -8.38 6.83 17.68
CA THR A 282 -9.49 6.98 16.74
C THR A 282 -9.51 8.40 16.21
N ALA A 283 -9.58 8.56 14.90
CA ALA A 283 -9.71 9.86 14.26
C ALA A 283 -11.18 10.17 13.98
N THR A 284 -11.59 11.39 14.32
CA THR A 284 -12.87 11.98 13.95
C THR A 284 -12.62 13.16 13.01
N GLU A 285 -13.66 13.69 12.37
CA GLU A 285 -13.54 14.85 11.47
C GLU A 285 -12.88 16.09 12.12
N LYS A 286 -12.89 16.19 13.46
CA LYS A 286 -12.43 17.37 14.20
C LYS A 286 -11.38 17.10 15.28
N SER A 287 -11.10 15.84 15.61
CA SER A 287 -10.23 15.51 16.75
C SER A 287 -9.69 14.08 16.71
N ILE A 288 -8.70 13.80 17.55
CA ILE A 288 -8.23 12.43 17.84
C ILE A 288 -8.63 12.08 19.27
N GLU A 289 -9.25 10.93 19.43
CA GLU A 289 -9.72 10.44 20.73
C GLU A 289 -9.36 8.97 20.94
N LEU A 290 -9.62 8.48 22.15
CA LEU A 290 -9.38 7.11 22.53
C LEU A 290 -10.72 6.40 22.73
N THR A 291 -11.03 5.44 21.86
CA THR A 291 -12.29 4.69 21.93
C THR A 291 -12.03 3.19 21.98
N LEU A 292 -13.02 2.40 22.40
CA LEU A 292 -12.90 0.95 22.36
C LEU A 292 -12.82 0.50 20.88
N LEU A 293 -11.99 -0.48 20.56
CA LEU A 293 -11.90 -1.06 19.21
C LEU A 293 -13.29 -1.50 18.75
N ASP A 294 -13.80 -0.82 17.72
CA ASP A 294 -15.05 -1.13 17.05
C ASP A 294 -14.73 -2.09 15.90
N ARG A 295 -15.25 -3.31 15.97
CA ARG A 295 -14.98 -4.35 14.98
C ARG A 295 -15.83 -4.20 13.72
N GLU A 296 -16.87 -3.38 13.76
CA GLU A 296 -17.79 -3.12 12.66
C GLU A 296 -17.41 -1.82 11.93
N ASN A 297 -16.99 -0.79 12.67
CA ASN A 297 -16.62 0.54 12.14
C ASN A 297 -15.15 0.90 12.42
N TRP A 298 -14.24 -0.01 12.11
CA TRP A 298 -12.81 0.11 12.43
C TRP A 298 -12.05 1.15 11.59
N GLN A 299 -12.64 1.66 10.50
CA GLN A 299 -11.96 2.47 9.49
C GLN A 299 -11.35 3.76 10.08
N SER A 300 -12.03 4.38 11.03
CA SER A 300 -11.55 5.57 11.76
C SER A 300 -10.48 5.24 12.81
N GLN A 301 -10.26 3.97 13.11
CA GLN A 301 -9.32 3.48 14.13
C GLN A 301 -8.03 2.89 13.52
N LEU A 302 -7.96 2.83 12.19
CA LEU A 302 -6.85 2.23 11.46
C LEU A 302 -5.86 3.29 10.96
N TRP A 303 -4.57 3.01 11.14
CA TRP A 303 -3.47 3.94 10.86
C TRP A 303 -2.39 3.29 10.01
N SER A 304 -1.72 4.07 9.18
CA SER A 304 -0.49 3.69 8.49
C SER A 304 0.63 4.67 8.84
N TYR A 305 1.87 4.25 8.61
CA TYR A 305 3.03 5.12 8.76
C TYR A 305 3.73 5.31 7.42
N SER A 306 3.94 6.55 7.03
CA SER A 306 4.71 6.91 5.83
C SER A 306 5.44 8.23 6.05
N ASN A 307 6.72 8.29 5.68
CA ASN A 307 7.52 9.52 5.67
C ASN A 307 7.48 10.38 6.95
N GLY A 308 7.41 9.74 8.14
CA GLY A 308 7.36 10.48 9.40
C GLY A 308 5.97 10.92 9.84
N GLN A 309 4.93 10.43 9.18
CA GLN A 309 3.55 10.77 9.47
C GLN A 309 2.75 9.50 9.74
N LEU A 310 1.86 9.57 10.73
CA LEU A 310 0.77 8.61 10.88
C LEU A 310 -0.44 9.12 10.12
N ILE A 311 -1.02 8.28 9.27
CA ILE A 311 -2.13 8.63 8.38
C ILE A 311 -3.31 7.73 8.72
N ASN A 312 -4.43 8.34 9.09
CA ASN A 312 -5.67 7.61 9.37
C ASN A 312 -6.37 7.16 8.08
N TYR A 313 -6.93 5.95 8.07
CA TYR A 313 -7.56 5.37 6.89
C TYR A 313 -8.87 6.06 6.47
N ALA A 314 -9.74 6.43 7.41
CA ALA A 314 -11.07 6.97 7.07
C ALA A 314 -11.08 8.48 6.83
N THR A 315 -10.20 9.22 7.51
CA THR A 315 -10.27 10.69 7.59
C THR A 315 -9.13 11.38 6.86
N ASP A 316 -8.13 10.63 6.39
CA ASP A 316 -6.84 11.17 5.90
C ASP A 316 -6.13 12.10 6.90
N LEU A 317 -6.56 12.11 8.16
CA LEU A 317 -5.94 12.92 9.21
C LEU A 317 -4.50 12.46 9.42
N MET A 318 -3.58 13.42 9.41
CA MET A 318 -2.15 13.18 9.54
C MET A 318 -1.61 13.68 10.89
N ILE A 319 -0.80 12.85 11.54
CA ILE A 319 -0.02 13.22 12.73
C ILE A 319 1.46 13.19 12.34
N ASP A 320 2.13 14.35 12.40
CA ASP A 320 3.58 14.42 12.24
C ASP A 320 4.26 13.89 13.50
N VAL A 321 4.99 12.78 13.38
CA VAL A 321 5.71 12.12 14.48
C VAL A 321 7.21 12.41 14.46
N ASN A 322 7.69 13.22 13.50
CA ASN A 322 9.07 13.69 13.41
C ASN A 322 9.28 15.08 14.01
N CYS A 323 8.20 15.79 14.34
CA CYS A 323 8.28 17.08 15.01
C CYS A 323 8.82 16.90 16.44
N LYS A 324 10.09 17.29 16.66
CA LYS A 324 10.78 17.25 17.98
C LYS A 324 10.09 18.04 19.10
N SER A 325 8.97 18.69 18.83
CA SER A 325 8.29 19.58 19.77
C SER A 325 7.14 18.94 20.56
N PHE A 326 6.67 17.73 20.24
CA PHE A 326 5.54 17.15 20.98
C PHE A 326 5.62 15.62 21.10
N PHE A 327 6.03 15.12 22.27
CA PHE A 327 5.19 14.32 23.19
C PHE A 327 6.03 13.47 24.14
N TYR A 328 6.09 13.94 25.39
CA TYR A 328 6.13 13.11 26.59
C TYR A 328 4.78 12.40 26.76
N TYR A 329 4.40 11.43 25.93
CA TYR A 329 3.34 10.46 26.29
C TYR A 329 3.53 9.16 25.53
N SER A 330 3.57 8.06 26.28
CA SER A 330 3.94 6.73 25.82
C SER A 330 2.79 6.05 25.08
N PHE A 331 2.97 5.72 23.80
CA PHE A 331 2.09 4.82 23.05
C PHE A 331 2.89 3.59 22.60
N LEU A 332 2.28 2.40 22.73
CA LEU A 332 2.86 1.14 22.27
C LEU A 332 1.97 0.58 21.17
N ILE A 333 2.58 0.31 20.02
CA ILE A 333 1.91 -0.23 18.84
C ILE A 333 1.60 -1.71 19.10
N LEU A 334 0.34 -2.11 18.97
CA LEU A 334 -0.02 -3.51 18.94
C LEU A 334 -0.05 -3.98 17.49
N ALA A 335 0.92 -4.81 17.12
CA ALA A 335 0.78 -5.71 15.98
C ALA A 335 0.12 -7.00 16.49
N ASN A 336 -0.96 -7.44 15.82
CA ASN A 336 -1.65 -8.70 16.12
C ASN A 336 -0.73 -9.92 15.95
#